data_AF-A0A7X7N6T1-F1
#
_entry.id   AF-A0A7X7N6T1-F1
#
_cell.length_a   1.000
_cell.length_b   1.000
_cell.length_c   1.000
_cell.angle_alpha   90.00
_cell.angle_beta   90.00
_cell.angle_gamma   90.00
#
_symmetry.space_group_name_H-M   'P 1'
#
loop_
_entity.id
_entity.type
_entity.pdbx_description
1 polymer ?
#
loop_
_entity_poly.entity_id
_entity_poly.type
_entity_poly.pdbx_seq_one_letter_code
_entity_poly.pdbx_strand_id
1 'polypeptide(L)'
;MEPSLAGMVACLDKSIQGGSMASLGLLGKVDMTKNELTRGQMAQILYAVEKRFQPDRMTFDELRRLLGNLEETKGALDAEKAFSDVGYRNPNSNAICHAVAWGLICPRESGVFGVDDKVSQQELEQVLRRFSGDSSLVVDRVSDAVAYWCGAGDLGLAGMVGLNVYKQAREALAAKDMPKELGDALRKILDDARRAGRPQGQRTDVVGTKDDMKTWISRWDEGPFLREVNIKGLKPNTEPVEIVQVTDTHYNLVNKDDEIENNPSVMSTRQYRRWLRNGTSVPTIRNVLKFARHSDQTVVTGDILDYLSWGCLQLTVEEFFWTDINVLACLGGHDVTRVMQGKVKDPTSRESRLDILATDWPHDIFYVSKVVKDKVLLVAMFNDLGRYSQGQADALKADLERARRDNLAILIFQHEPICTRNPAEKSVMPIRRNDTEAWNFCDNGAGKPNSAPTTLQVYELIVKNADVVKGVFCGHMHSDYYTEIIASYQKPNGETVQTTIPQIVSTGSVYDRVGHAVRIVVE
;
A
#
# COMPACT_ATOMS: atom_id res chain seq x y z
N MET A 1 20.15 3.36 14.11
CA MET A 1 20.85 2.96 12.88
C MET A 1 19.81 2.86 11.78
N GLU A 2 19.86 3.70 10.74
CA GLU A 2 19.38 3.24 9.44
C GLU A 2 20.12 1.95 9.13
N PRO A 3 19.47 0.91 8.57
CA PRO A 3 20.23 -0.14 7.93
C PRO A 3 21.05 0.56 6.86
N SER A 4 22.37 0.58 7.01
CA SER A 4 23.24 1.04 5.94
C SER A 4 22.81 0.33 4.65
N LEU A 5 22.98 0.94 3.50
CA LEU A 5 22.64 0.28 2.23
C LEU A 5 23.33 -1.11 2.15
N ALA A 6 24.52 -1.24 2.75
CA ALA A 6 25.21 -2.50 3.00
C ALA A 6 24.46 -3.46 3.97
N GLY A 7 23.83 -2.95 5.02
CA GLY A 7 22.93 -3.67 5.92
C GLY A 7 21.61 -4.11 5.26
N MET A 8 21.01 -3.29 4.40
CA MET A 8 19.83 -3.69 3.59
C MET A 8 20.18 -4.82 2.61
N VAL A 9 21.31 -4.67 1.90
CA VAL A 9 21.91 -5.69 1.03
C VAL A 9 22.14 -6.99 1.82
N ALA A 10 22.75 -6.91 3.01
CA ALA A 10 23.02 -8.09 3.85
C ALA A 10 21.75 -8.75 4.41
N CYS A 11 20.70 -7.98 4.75
CA CYS A 11 19.41 -8.52 5.19
C CYS A 11 18.67 -9.23 4.05
N LEU A 12 18.64 -8.63 2.86
CA LEU A 12 17.98 -9.20 1.68
C LEU A 12 18.71 -10.46 1.19
N ASP A 13 20.04 -10.44 1.08
CA ASP A 13 20.85 -11.58 0.61
C ASP A 13 20.67 -12.83 1.51
N LYS A 14 20.49 -12.62 2.82
CA LYS A 14 20.22 -13.69 3.78
C LYS A 14 18.79 -14.21 3.74
N SER A 15 17.80 -13.35 3.46
CA SER A 15 16.41 -13.76 3.26
C SER A 15 16.22 -14.66 2.04
N ILE A 16 17.10 -14.57 1.04
CA ILE A 16 17.06 -15.33 -0.21
C ILE A 16 17.57 -16.76 -0.03
N GLN A 17 18.53 -16.99 0.87
CA GLN A 17 19.21 -18.28 1.05
C GLN A 17 18.38 -19.35 1.78
N GLY A 18 17.09 -19.12 2.03
CA GLY A 18 16.19 -20.12 2.62
C GLY A 18 16.54 -20.52 4.07
N GLY A 19 17.47 -19.81 4.71
CA GLY A 19 17.76 -19.99 6.12
C GLY A 19 16.56 -19.53 6.93
N SER A 20 15.95 -20.43 7.71
CA SER A 20 15.24 -19.93 8.88
C SER A 20 16.22 -19.04 9.66
N MET A 21 15.71 -17.97 10.25
CA MET A 21 16.47 -17.07 11.12
C MET A 21 17.25 -17.80 12.25
N ALA A 22 17.04 -19.11 12.43
CA ALA A 22 17.76 -19.98 13.35
C ALA A 22 19.21 -20.32 12.93
N SER A 23 19.63 -20.17 11.67
CA SER A 23 21.00 -20.56 11.25
C SER A 23 22.06 -19.47 11.41
N LEU A 24 21.69 -18.26 11.84
CA LEU A 24 22.60 -17.11 11.89
C LEU A 24 23.49 -17.03 13.14
N GLY A 25 23.23 -17.78 14.22
CA GLY A 25 23.95 -17.58 15.49
C GLY A 25 23.82 -16.16 16.11
N LEU A 26 23.19 -15.22 15.40
CA LEU A 26 22.79 -13.86 15.80
C LEU A 26 21.33 -13.80 16.28
N LEU A 27 20.63 -14.92 16.19
CA LEU A 27 19.37 -15.18 16.87
C LEU A 27 19.56 -16.49 17.61
N GLY A 28 19.92 -16.40 18.90
CA GLY A 28 19.69 -17.53 19.79
C GLY A 28 18.22 -17.92 19.65
N LYS A 29 17.95 -19.23 19.52
CA LYS A 29 16.61 -19.82 19.44
C LYS A 29 15.57 -18.90 20.10
N VAL A 30 14.64 -18.36 19.30
CA VAL A 30 13.46 -17.71 19.85
C VAL A 30 12.67 -18.82 20.53
N ASP A 31 12.90 -18.94 21.83
CA ASP A 31 12.05 -19.69 22.71
C ASP A 31 10.74 -18.90 22.79
N MET A 32 9.71 -19.38 22.08
CA MET A 32 8.36 -18.81 22.02
C MET A 32 7.68 -18.73 23.39
N THR A 33 8.34 -19.16 24.46
CA THR A 33 7.90 -19.03 25.85
C THR A 33 8.44 -17.78 26.56
N LYS A 34 9.31 -16.98 25.92
CA LYS A 34 9.95 -15.80 26.52
C LYS A 34 9.66 -14.53 25.71
N ASN A 35 8.63 -13.78 26.12
CA ASN A 35 8.17 -12.50 25.55
C ASN A 35 9.22 -11.36 25.67
N GLU A 36 10.29 -11.39 24.87
CA GLU A 36 11.35 -10.36 24.89
C GLU A 36 11.72 -9.90 23.46
N LEU A 37 11.85 -8.59 23.25
CA LEU A 37 12.28 -7.94 22.01
C LEU A 37 13.68 -7.34 22.16
N THR A 38 14.43 -7.14 21.08
CA THR A 38 15.68 -6.34 21.14
C THR A 38 15.37 -4.84 21.08
N ARG A 39 16.23 -4.00 21.67
CA ARG A 39 16.09 -2.53 21.62
C ARG A 39 16.08 -1.96 20.18
N GLY A 40 16.69 -2.65 19.22
CA GLY A 40 16.62 -2.32 17.80
C GLY A 40 15.26 -2.61 17.16
N GLN A 41 14.61 -3.72 17.52
CA GLN A 41 13.24 -4.03 17.09
C GLN A 41 12.24 -3.02 17.64
N MET A 42 12.44 -2.61 18.89
CA MET A 42 11.64 -1.56 19.53
C MET A 42 11.77 -0.20 18.82
N ALA A 43 12.98 0.20 18.42
CA ALA A 43 13.20 1.45 17.69
C ALA A 43 12.53 1.45 16.30
N GLN A 44 12.51 0.31 15.61
CA GLN A 44 11.82 0.17 14.32
C GLN A 44 10.30 0.25 14.46
N ILE A 45 9.75 -0.32 15.54
CA ILE A 45 8.32 -0.21 15.88
C ILE A 45 7.96 1.26 16.15
N LEU A 46 8.75 1.97 16.95
CA LEU A 46 8.51 3.37 17.28
C LEU A 46 8.65 4.30 16.07
N TYR A 47 9.59 4.02 15.16
CA TYR A 47 9.73 4.76 13.91
C TYR A 47 8.55 4.55 12.97
N ALA A 48 8.07 3.31 12.81
CA ALA A 48 6.87 3.01 12.00
C ALA A 48 5.61 3.68 12.57
N VAL A 49 5.51 3.76 13.89
CA VAL A 49 4.48 4.51 14.63
C VAL A 49 4.62 6.02 14.37
N GLU A 50 5.81 6.61 14.58
CA GLU A 50 6.04 8.05 14.44
C GLU A 50 5.80 8.56 13.00
N LYS A 51 6.28 7.84 11.98
CA LYS A 51 6.06 8.19 10.56
C LYS A 51 4.59 8.17 10.15
N ARG A 52 3.76 7.38 10.85
CA ARG A 52 2.31 7.30 10.64
C ARG A 52 1.55 8.40 11.38
N PHE A 53 2.05 8.88 12.53
CA PHE A 53 1.36 9.90 13.32
C PHE A 53 1.85 11.35 13.05
N GLN A 54 3.05 11.56 12.52
CA GLN A 54 3.57 12.90 12.15
C GLN A 54 4.46 12.84 10.89
N PRO A 55 3.87 12.71 9.69
CA PRO A 55 4.60 12.44 8.43
C PRO A 55 5.57 13.54 7.97
N ASP A 56 5.45 14.77 8.48
CA ASP A 56 6.14 15.96 7.92
C ASP A 56 7.43 16.37 8.66
N ARG A 57 7.86 15.64 9.70
CA ARG A 57 8.81 16.19 10.69
C ARG A 57 10.25 15.69 10.65
N MET A 58 10.59 14.72 9.82
CA MET A 58 11.99 14.27 9.74
C MET A 58 12.32 13.71 8.36
N THR A 59 13.29 14.34 7.70
CA THR A 59 13.90 13.78 6.50
C THR A 59 15.02 12.79 6.87
N PHE A 60 15.25 11.81 6.01
CA PHE A 60 16.33 10.81 6.16
C PHE A 60 17.72 11.49 6.23
N ASP A 61 17.90 12.61 5.52
CA ASP A 61 19.14 13.41 5.56
C ASP A 61 19.35 14.16 6.89
N GLU A 62 18.29 14.57 7.57
CA GLU A 62 18.36 15.15 8.92
C GLU A 62 18.74 14.10 9.96
N LEU A 63 18.20 12.88 9.85
CA LEU A 63 18.59 11.73 10.66
C LEU A 63 20.06 11.34 10.43
N ARG A 64 20.52 11.33 9.17
CA ARG A 64 21.91 11.06 8.79
C ARG A 64 22.89 12.11 9.31
N ARG A 65 22.54 13.40 9.26
CA ARG A 65 23.35 14.49 9.84
C ARG A 65 23.46 14.38 11.35
N LEU A 66 22.38 13.98 12.03
CA LEU A 66 22.35 13.75 13.47
C LEU A 66 23.24 12.56 13.89
N LEU A 67 23.22 11.48 13.10
CA LEU A 67 24.04 10.28 13.32
C LEU A 67 25.53 10.52 13.01
N GLY A 68 25.85 11.36 12.02
CA GLY A 68 27.23 11.78 11.73
C GLY A 68 27.85 12.63 12.85
N ASN A 69 27.05 13.54 13.45
CA ASN A 69 27.50 14.34 14.59
C ASN A 69 27.80 13.47 15.84
N LEU A 70 27.15 12.32 15.99
CA LEU A 70 27.39 11.40 17.11
C LEU A 70 28.76 10.69 17.04
N GLU A 71 29.32 10.47 15.85
CA GLU A 71 30.68 9.91 15.69
C GLU A 71 31.77 10.95 16.00
N GLU A 72 31.57 12.23 15.63
CA GLU A 72 32.43 13.33 16.08
C GLU A 72 32.30 13.57 17.59
N THR A 73 31.08 13.42 18.13
CA THR A 73 30.80 13.57 19.57
C THR A 73 31.38 12.40 20.38
N LYS A 74 31.56 11.22 19.80
CA LYS A 74 32.28 10.09 20.44
C LYS A 74 33.74 10.43 20.72
N GLY A 75 34.40 11.17 19.82
CA GLY A 75 35.75 11.68 20.05
C GLY A 75 35.81 12.84 21.06
N ALA A 76 34.73 13.64 21.16
CA ALA A 76 34.63 14.73 22.12
C ALA A 76 34.19 14.26 23.54
N LEU A 77 33.49 13.13 23.65
CA LEU A 77 33.01 12.55 24.91
C LEU A 77 34.11 11.83 25.72
N ASP A 78 35.20 11.40 25.06
CA ASP A 78 36.40 10.87 25.72
C ASP A 78 37.24 11.99 26.38
N ALA A 79 36.93 13.27 26.10
CA ALA A 79 37.53 14.43 26.75
C ALA A 79 36.52 15.08 27.71
N GLU A 80 36.81 15.00 29.00
CA GLU A 80 35.99 15.49 30.11
C GLU A 80 35.46 16.94 29.98
N LYS A 81 34.27 17.15 30.58
CA LYS A 81 33.76 18.38 31.23
C LYS A 81 33.55 19.63 30.35
N ALA A 82 32.41 19.70 29.65
CA ALA A 82 31.71 20.99 29.45
C ALA A 82 30.30 20.79 28.86
N PHE A 83 29.26 20.91 29.69
CA PHE A 83 27.95 21.43 29.25
C PHE A 83 27.30 22.21 30.39
N SER A 84 27.98 23.27 30.84
CA SER A 84 27.32 24.48 31.32
C SER A 84 27.35 25.48 30.16
N ASP A 85 26.20 26.06 29.81
CA ASP A 85 26.03 27.17 28.84
C ASP A 85 25.96 26.87 27.34
N VAL A 86 24.96 26.09 26.90
CA VAL A 86 24.49 26.19 25.50
C VAL A 86 23.02 26.61 25.45
N GLY A 87 22.81 27.81 24.90
CA GLY A 87 21.55 28.56 24.88
C GLY A 87 20.44 27.98 23.99
N TYR A 88 19.21 28.26 24.43
CA TYR A 88 17.92 27.66 24.08
C TYR A 88 17.32 28.00 22.68
N ARG A 89 18.11 28.09 21.59
CA ARG A 89 17.56 28.33 20.24
C ARG A 89 18.25 27.56 19.10
N ASN A 90 18.57 26.28 19.31
CA ASN A 90 19.13 25.39 18.29
C ASN A 90 18.30 24.08 18.15
N PRO A 91 17.74 23.75 16.98
CA PRO A 91 16.97 22.51 16.72
C PRO A 91 17.76 21.20 16.95
N ASN A 92 19.08 21.26 17.05
CA ASN A 92 19.95 20.10 17.27
C ASN A 92 19.96 19.59 18.72
N SER A 93 19.02 20.02 19.57
CA SER A 93 18.96 19.65 21.00
C SER A 93 17.89 18.58 21.34
N ASN A 94 17.24 17.97 20.34
CA ASN A 94 16.18 16.96 20.56
C ASN A 94 16.67 15.54 20.88
N ALA A 95 17.97 15.25 20.75
CA ALA A 95 18.52 13.90 20.98
C ALA A 95 18.50 13.49 22.48
N ILE A 96 18.66 14.45 23.39
CA ILE A 96 18.64 14.21 24.84
C ILE A 96 17.21 14.00 25.34
N CYS A 97 16.21 14.64 24.73
CA CYS A 97 14.79 14.45 25.06
C CYS A 97 14.28 13.03 24.70
N HIS A 98 14.82 12.42 23.64
CA HIS A 98 14.57 11.03 23.25
C HIS A 98 15.23 10.01 24.20
N ALA A 99 16.41 10.34 24.74
CA ALA A 99 17.12 9.51 25.74
C ALA A 99 16.49 9.60 27.15
N VAL A 100 15.84 10.73 27.48
CA VAL A 100 15.21 11.01 28.77
C VAL A 100 13.74 10.54 28.83
N ALA A 101 12.96 10.61 27.74
CA ALA A 101 11.56 10.17 27.74
C ALA A 101 11.36 8.64 27.99
N TRP A 102 12.41 7.84 27.75
CA TRP A 102 12.46 6.39 27.98
C TRP A 102 13.39 5.96 29.13
N GLY A 103 13.92 6.88 29.95
CA GLY A 103 14.60 6.51 31.21
C GLY A 103 15.94 5.76 31.07
N LEU A 104 16.75 6.07 30.06
CA LEU A 104 18.08 5.45 29.85
C LEU A 104 19.27 6.26 30.42
N ILE A 105 18.99 7.15 31.36
CA ILE A 105 20.04 7.69 32.24
C ILE A 105 19.58 7.53 33.69
N CYS A 106 20.02 6.45 34.34
CA CYS A 106 20.48 6.43 35.74
C CYS A 106 21.52 5.32 35.94
N PRO A 107 22.52 5.53 36.83
CA PRO A 107 23.84 4.90 36.72
C PRO A 107 23.97 3.59 37.50
N ARG A 108 24.87 2.70 37.05
CA ARG A 108 25.71 1.88 37.94
C ARG A 108 27.17 1.95 37.51
N GLU A 109 28.06 1.81 38.49
CA GLU A 109 29.40 2.40 38.66
C GLU A 109 30.46 2.26 37.54
N SER A 110 30.17 1.64 36.39
CA SER A 110 31.21 1.33 35.37
C SER A 110 31.00 1.92 33.95
N GLY A 111 29.94 2.69 33.71
CA GLY A 111 29.94 3.73 32.66
C GLY A 111 30.17 3.35 31.18
N VAL A 112 29.78 2.17 30.67
CA VAL A 112 29.81 1.86 29.23
C VAL A 112 28.53 1.11 28.79
N PHE A 113 27.93 1.48 27.65
CA PHE A 113 26.73 0.84 27.06
C PHE A 113 27.05 0.03 25.78
N GLY A 114 26.35 -1.10 25.55
CA GLY A 114 26.42 -1.98 24.36
C GLY A 114 25.07 -2.16 23.62
N VAL A 115 25.09 -2.72 22.40
CA VAL A 115 23.99 -2.67 21.39
C VAL A 115 22.96 -3.82 21.50
N ASP A 116 23.21 -4.85 22.33
CA ASP A 116 22.54 -6.16 22.21
C ASP A 116 21.63 -6.59 23.39
N ASP A 117 21.20 -5.68 24.27
CA ASP A 117 20.35 -6.05 25.41
C ASP A 117 18.85 -6.19 25.02
N LYS A 118 18.21 -7.22 25.60
CA LYS A 118 16.78 -7.52 25.43
C LYS A 118 15.91 -6.59 26.30
N VAL A 119 14.67 -6.38 25.84
CA VAL A 119 13.62 -5.58 26.48
C VAL A 119 12.42 -6.49 26.72
N SER A 120 11.88 -6.45 27.93
CA SER A 120 10.66 -7.21 28.28
C SER A 120 9.40 -6.58 27.67
N GLN A 121 8.36 -7.39 27.42
CA GLN A 121 7.04 -6.89 27.01
C GLN A 121 6.50 -5.80 27.94
N GLN A 122 6.76 -5.92 29.24
CA GLN A 122 6.31 -4.97 30.26
C GLN A 122 7.01 -3.61 30.15
N GLU A 123 8.30 -3.59 29.78
CA GLU A 123 9.04 -2.36 29.49
C GLU A 123 8.54 -1.69 28.21
N LEU A 124 8.26 -2.47 27.15
CA LEU A 124 7.71 -1.95 25.90
C LEU A 124 6.35 -1.26 26.12
N GLU A 125 5.42 -1.94 26.81
CA GLU A 125 4.10 -1.41 27.15
C GLU A 125 4.19 -0.15 28.01
N GLN A 126 5.10 -0.10 28.98
CA GLN A 126 5.27 1.06 29.85
C GLN A 126 5.60 2.33 29.10
N VAL A 127 6.38 2.23 28.02
CA VAL A 127 6.79 3.45 27.35
C VAL A 127 5.99 3.78 26.11
N LEU A 128 5.28 2.82 25.51
CA LEU A 128 4.16 3.12 24.63
C LEU A 128 3.03 3.87 25.36
N ARG A 129 2.74 3.50 26.62
CA ARG A 129 1.82 4.23 27.52
C ARG A 129 2.27 5.67 27.80
N ARG A 130 3.58 5.90 27.93
CA ARG A 130 4.15 7.24 28.11
C ARG A 130 4.15 8.07 26.83
N PHE A 131 4.31 7.42 25.67
CA PHE A 131 4.33 8.07 24.35
C PHE A 131 2.94 8.55 23.92
N SER A 132 1.87 7.82 24.30
CA SER A 132 0.49 8.09 23.86
C SER A 132 -0.29 9.12 24.71
N GLY A 133 0.31 9.66 25.77
CA GLY A 133 -0.30 10.71 26.59
C GLY A 133 -1.68 10.33 27.12
N ASP A 134 -1.75 9.22 27.87
CA ASP A 134 -2.95 8.73 28.57
C ASP A 134 -4.27 8.85 27.79
N SER A 135 -4.42 8.01 26.77
CA SER A 135 -5.72 7.59 26.29
C SER A 135 -5.72 6.07 26.23
N SER A 136 -6.55 5.44 27.05
CA SER A 136 -6.70 3.99 27.15
C SER A 136 -6.97 3.30 25.80
N LEU A 137 -7.48 4.05 24.81
CA LEU A 137 -7.70 3.61 23.42
C LEU A 137 -6.42 3.31 22.62
N VAL A 138 -5.33 4.05 22.83
CA VAL A 138 -4.08 3.84 22.07
C VAL A 138 -3.31 2.63 22.62
N VAL A 139 -3.39 2.41 23.93
CA VAL A 139 -2.72 1.30 24.60
C VAL A 139 -3.35 -0.04 24.23
N ASP A 140 -4.68 -0.12 24.16
CA ASP A 140 -5.39 -1.33 23.74
C ASP A 140 -5.10 -1.66 22.26
N ARG A 141 -5.12 -0.67 21.37
CA ARG A 141 -4.80 -0.86 19.93
C ARG A 141 -3.34 -1.23 19.66
N VAL A 142 -2.42 -0.71 20.45
CA VAL A 142 -1.00 -1.06 20.35
C VAL A 142 -0.70 -2.41 21.01
N SER A 143 -1.40 -2.76 22.09
CA SER A 143 -1.31 -4.10 22.70
C SER A 143 -1.88 -5.17 21.78
N ASP A 144 -2.95 -4.87 21.03
CA ASP A 144 -3.51 -5.74 19.99
C ASP A 144 -2.56 -5.85 18.78
N ALA A 145 -1.92 -4.75 18.36
CA ALA A 145 -0.88 -4.77 17.34
C ALA A 145 0.33 -5.64 17.79
N VAL A 146 0.78 -5.51 19.04
CA VAL A 146 1.86 -6.32 19.60
C VAL A 146 1.46 -7.79 19.73
N ALA A 147 0.22 -8.10 20.15
CA ALA A 147 -0.31 -9.46 20.23
C ALA A 147 -0.47 -10.10 18.84
N TYR A 148 -0.90 -9.33 17.83
CA TYR A 148 -0.96 -9.75 16.42
C TYR A 148 0.45 -10.01 15.86
N TRP A 149 1.43 -9.14 16.17
CA TRP A 149 2.83 -9.27 15.76
C TRP A 149 3.56 -10.45 16.42
N CYS A 150 3.20 -10.79 17.66
CA CYS A 150 3.76 -11.93 18.39
C CYS A 150 2.99 -13.25 18.17
N GLY A 151 1.74 -13.20 17.69
CA GLY A 151 0.83 -14.36 17.59
C GLY A 151 0.53 -14.88 16.18
N ALA A 152 0.98 -14.21 15.11
CA ALA A 152 0.69 -14.65 13.74
C ALA A 152 1.55 -15.85 13.30
N GLY A 153 0.98 -17.05 13.41
CA GLY A 153 1.42 -18.23 12.66
C GLY A 153 1.45 -17.97 11.15
N ASP A 154 2.48 -18.52 10.50
CA ASP A 154 2.74 -18.59 9.05
C ASP A 154 3.02 -17.30 8.25
N LEU A 155 2.89 -16.11 8.84
CA LEU A 155 3.45 -14.86 8.31
C LEU A 155 4.17 -14.10 9.45
N GLY A 156 5.13 -14.77 10.09
CA GLY A 156 5.94 -14.14 11.13
C GLY A 156 6.65 -12.87 10.64
N LEU A 157 7.07 -12.02 11.59
CA LEU A 157 7.81 -10.75 11.44
C LEU A 157 8.73 -10.63 10.21
N ALA A 158 9.40 -11.72 9.80
CA ALA A 158 10.23 -11.81 8.61
C ALA A 158 9.50 -11.50 7.28
N GLY A 159 8.22 -11.84 7.15
CA GLY A 159 7.42 -11.62 5.94
C GLY A 159 7.00 -10.16 5.75
N MET A 160 6.60 -9.49 6.85
CA MET A 160 6.19 -8.07 6.84
C MET A 160 7.40 -7.13 6.70
N VAL A 161 8.52 -7.44 7.39
CA VAL A 161 9.78 -6.70 7.23
C VAL A 161 10.31 -6.84 5.81
N GLY A 162 10.18 -8.02 5.17
CA GLY A 162 10.66 -8.26 3.81
C GLY A 162 9.98 -7.42 2.71
N LEU A 163 8.68 -7.12 2.85
CA LEU A 163 7.92 -6.35 1.85
C LEU A 163 8.33 -4.88 1.83
N ASN A 164 8.39 -4.27 3.01
CA ASN A 164 8.84 -2.89 3.17
C ASN A 164 10.31 -2.73 2.77
N VAL A 165 11.18 -3.67 3.16
CA VAL A 165 12.61 -3.61 2.82
C VAL A 165 12.83 -3.77 1.31
N TYR A 166 12.12 -4.68 0.62
CA TYR A 166 12.26 -4.85 -0.83
C TYR A 166 11.88 -3.57 -1.60
N LYS A 167 10.73 -2.97 -1.27
CA LYS A 167 10.25 -1.77 -1.96
C LYS A 167 11.07 -0.53 -1.63
N GLN A 168 11.46 -0.34 -0.37
CA GLN A 168 12.37 0.73 0.03
C GLN A 168 13.74 0.60 -0.64
N ALA A 169 14.28 -0.61 -0.75
CA ALA A 169 15.54 -0.86 -1.44
C ALA A 169 15.44 -0.58 -2.95
N ARG A 170 14.30 -0.91 -3.59
CA ARG A 170 14.00 -0.54 -4.99
C ARG A 170 13.89 0.98 -5.17
N GLU A 171 13.23 1.68 -4.26
CA GLU A 171 13.12 3.14 -4.28
C GLU A 171 14.50 3.79 -4.09
N ALA A 172 15.32 3.26 -3.18
CA ALA A 172 16.70 3.71 -2.99
C ALA A 172 17.54 3.54 -4.25
N LEU A 173 17.38 2.42 -4.99
CA LEU A 173 18.04 2.18 -6.28
C LEU A 173 17.72 3.26 -7.32
N ALA A 174 16.53 3.87 -7.24
CA ALA A 174 16.12 4.94 -8.13
C ALA A 174 16.72 6.31 -7.77
N ALA A 175 17.44 6.44 -6.64
CA ALA A 175 18.10 7.67 -6.24
C ALA A 175 19.32 7.96 -7.15
N LYS A 176 19.47 9.23 -7.54
CA LYS A 176 20.44 9.68 -8.57
C LYS A 176 21.91 9.50 -8.18
N ASP A 177 22.22 9.34 -6.90
CA ASP A 177 23.60 9.38 -6.37
C ASP A 177 24.14 7.99 -5.96
N MET A 178 23.53 6.91 -6.43
CA MET A 178 23.96 5.55 -6.08
C MET A 178 25.25 5.15 -6.82
N PRO A 179 26.32 4.75 -6.11
CA PRO A 179 27.52 4.20 -6.75
C PRO A 179 27.19 2.99 -7.60
N LYS A 180 27.71 2.93 -8.84
CA LYS A 180 27.37 1.90 -9.83
C LYS A 180 27.51 0.47 -9.29
N GLU A 181 28.63 0.15 -8.65
CA GLU A 181 28.91 -1.19 -8.11
C GLU A 181 27.91 -1.60 -7.02
N LEU A 182 27.52 -0.66 -6.17
CA LEU A 182 26.54 -0.88 -5.10
C LEU A 182 25.11 -1.00 -5.66
N GLY A 183 24.78 -0.22 -6.69
CA GLY A 183 23.52 -0.34 -7.42
C GLY A 183 23.40 -1.67 -8.16
N ASP A 184 24.47 -2.14 -8.79
CA ASP A 184 24.49 -3.42 -9.49
C ASP A 184 24.38 -4.61 -8.50
N ALA A 185 25.05 -4.54 -7.34
CA ALA A 185 24.92 -5.52 -6.27
C ALA A 185 23.49 -5.56 -5.69
N LEU A 186 22.90 -4.39 -5.42
CA LEU A 186 21.54 -4.29 -4.90
C LEU A 186 20.50 -4.77 -5.92
N ARG A 187 20.64 -4.42 -7.21
CA ARG A 187 19.80 -4.96 -8.30
C ARG A 187 19.82 -6.48 -8.30
N LYS A 188 21.01 -7.08 -8.27
CA LYS A 188 21.17 -8.54 -8.27
C LYS A 188 20.42 -9.18 -7.09
N ILE A 189 20.58 -8.65 -5.89
CA ILE A 189 19.91 -9.14 -4.68
C ILE A 189 18.39 -8.97 -4.79
N LEU A 190 17.90 -7.83 -5.28
CA LEU A 190 16.48 -7.60 -5.49
C LEU A 190 15.90 -8.56 -6.54
N ASP A 191 16.63 -8.84 -7.62
CA ASP A 191 16.20 -9.77 -8.64
C ASP A 191 16.24 -11.24 -8.16
N ASP A 192 17.19 -11.58 -7.30
CA ASP A 192 17.27 -12.86 -6.60
C ASP A 192 16.09 -13.00 -5.60
N ALA A 193 15.79 -11.97 -4.78
CA ALA A 193 14.65 -11.94 -3.85
C ALA A 193 13.30 -12.02 -4.56
N ARG A 194 13.15 -11.27 -5.66
CA ARG A 194 11.96 -11.34 -6.51
C ARG A 194 11.80 -12.73 -7.08
N ARG A 195 12.85 -13.35 -7.60
CA ARG A 195 12.78 -14.72 -8.13
C ARG A 195 12.43 -15.73 -7.05
N ALA A 196 13.09 -15.69 -5.89
CA ALA A 196 12.86 -16.62 -4.80
C ALA A 196 11.46 -16.49 -4.18
N GLY A 197 10.92 -15.27 -4.09
CA GLY A 197 9.64 -15.02 -3.45
C GLY A 197 8.42 -15.03 -4.39
N ARG A 198 8.62 -15.16 -5.71
CA ARG A 198 7.53 -15.45 -6.65
C ARG A 198 7.12 -16.92 -6.54
N PRO A 199 5.85 -17.26 -6.83
CA PRO A 199 5.44 -18.64 -7.04
C PRO A 199 6.40 -19.33 -8.04
N GLN A 200 6.93 -20.49 -7.64
CA GLN A 200 7.76 -21.33 -8.50
C GLN A 200 6.87 -22.27 -9.31
N GLY A 201 7.38 -22.80 -10.43
CA GLY A 201 6.67 -23.78 -11.25
C GLY A 201 6.33 -23.28 -12.65
N GLN A 202 5.49 -24.03 -13.36
CA GLN A 202 5.10 -23.66 -14.72
C GLN A 202 3.96 -22.65 -14.66
N ARG A 203 4.13 -21.54 -15.36
CA ARG A 203 3.03 -20.60 -15.61
C ARG A 203 2.14 -21.17 -16.70
N THR A 204 0.84 -21.25 -16.42
CA THR A 204 -0.16 -21.78 -17.33
C THR A 204 -1.10 -20.67 -17.81
N ASP A 205 -1.49 -20.76 -19.08
CA ASP A 205 -2.54 -19.91 -19.65
C ASP A 205 -3.89 -20.49 -19.24
N VAL A 206 -4.71 -19.66 -18.58
CA VAL A 206 -6.04 -20.04 -18.09
C VAL A 206 -7.12 -19.60 -19.08
N VAL A 207 -7.01 -18.35 -19.56
CA VAL A 207 -7.88 -17.79 -20.60
C VAL A 207 -7.00 -16.96 -21.53
N GLY A 208 -7.26 -17.01 -22.84
CA GLY A 208 -6.42 -16.34 -23.83
C GLY A 208 -4.98 -16.87 -23.83
N THR A 209 -4.07 -16.10 -24.41
CA THR A 209 -2.62 -16.42 -24.42
C THR A 209 -1.82 -15.13 -24.29
N LYS A 210 -0.52 -15.26 -24.02
CA LYS A 210 0.41 -14.12 -23.99
C LYS A 210 0.46 -13.27 -25.27
N ASP A 211 -0.04 -13.80 -26.38
CA ASP A 211 -0.08 -13.08 -27.66
C ASP A 211 -1.33 -12.20 -27.78
N ASP A 212 -2.36 -12.42 -26.95
CA ASP A 212 -3.54 -11.57 -26.80
C ASP A 212 -3.71 -11.06 -25.37
N MET A 213 -3.00 -9.99 -25.06
CA MET A 213 -3.06 -9.31 -23.76
C MET A 213 -4.46 -8.77 -23.43
N LYS A 214 -5.41 -8.70 -24.37
CA LYS A 214 -6.79 -8.23 -24.10
C LYS A 214 -7.62 -9.27 -23.35
N THR A 215 -7.23 -10.54 -23.40
CA THR A 215 -7.98 -11.63 -22.76
C THR A 215 -7.13 -12.49 -21.84
N TRP A 216 -5.80 -12.32 -21.84
CA TRP A 216 -4.89 -13.21 -21.14
C TRP A 216 -5.04 -13.21 -19.61
N ILE A 217 -5.45 -14.35 -19.08
CA ILE A 217 -5.38 -14.69 -17.67
C ILE A 217 -4.45 -15.87 -17.54
N SER A 218 -3.50 -15.78 -16.63
CA SER A 218 -2.52 -16.83 -16.37
C SER A 218 -2.48 -17.18 -14.90
N ARG A 219 -1.87 -18.31 -14.56
CA ARG A 219 -1.70 -18.73 -13.18
C ARG A 219 -0.40 -19.50 -13.00
N TRP A 220 0.21 -19.30 -11.84
CA TRP A 220 1.26 -20.18 -11.32
C TRP A 220 0.63 -21.24 -10.44
N ASP A 221 1.17 -22.47 -10.40
CA ASP A 221 0.58 -23.61 -9.69
C ASP A 221 0.13 -23.26 -8.25
N GLU A 222 0.99 -22.57 -7.50
CA GLU A 222 0.75 -22.12 -6.12
C GLU A 222 0.42 -20.61 -6.01
N GLY A 223 0.27 -19.91 -7.13
CA GLY A 223 0.03 -18.46 -7.17
C GLY A 223 -1.44 -18.07 -7.37
N PRO A 224 -1.76 -16.78 -7.20
CA PRO A 224 -3.06 -16.24 -7.59
C PRO A 224 -3.24 -16.32 -9.11
N PHE A 225 -4.49 -16.17 -9.56
CA PHE A 225 -4.77 -15.87 -10.95
C PHE A 225 -4.31 -14.44 -11.27
N LEU A 226 -3.70 -14.27 -12.44
CA LEU A 226 -3.11 -13.02 -12.88
C LEU A 226 -3.73 -12.60 -14.20
N ARG A 227 -4.45 -11.47 -14.18
CA ARG A 227 -4.79 -10.72 -15.41
C ARG A 227 -3.56 -9.93 -15.81
N GLU A 228 -3.08 -10.16 -17.02
CA GLU A 228 -1.78 -9.63 -17.44
C GLU A 228 -1.97 -8.50 -18.46
N VAL A 229 -1.28 -7.39 -18.21
CA VAL A 229 -1.46 -6.15 -18.94
C VAL A 229 -0.10 -5.53 -19.21
N ASN A 230 0.18 -5.26 -20.48
CA ASN A 230 1.34 -4.48 -20.89
C ASN A 230 0.88 -3.09 -21.34
N ILE A 231 1.47 -2.05 -20.77
CA ILE A 231 1.22 -0.67 -21.13
C ILE A 231 2.52 -0.08 -21.70
N LYS A 232 2.40 0.56 -22.86
CA LYS A 232 3.53 1.28 -23.45
C LYS A 232 3.75 2.61 -22.73
N GLY A 233 4.92 2.77 -22.11
CA GLY A 233 5.34 4.03 -21.50
C GLY A 233 5.76 5.08 -22.53
N LEU A 234 6.19 6.25 -22.04
CA LEU A 234 6.68 7.35 -22.87
C LEU A 234 8.21 7.43 -22.95
N LYS A 235 8.92 6.64 -22.15
CA LYS A 235 10.39 6.56 -22.10
C LYS A 235 10.85 5.16 -22.56
N PRO A 236 10.99 4.93 -23.88
CA PRO A 236 11.38 3.63 -24.40
C PRO A 236 12.80 3.24 -23.95
N ASN A 237 13.07 1.94 -23.92
CA ASN A 237 14.38 1.37 -23.56
C ASN A 237 14.83 1.66 -22.12
N THR A 238 13.91 1.93 -21.21
CA THR A 238 14.18 2.05 -19.77
C THR A 238 13.68 0.80 -19.03
N GLU A 239 14.21 0.53 -17.82
CA GLU A 239 13.76 -0.61 -17.01
C GLU A 239 12.21 -0.60 -16.87
N PRO A 240 11.54 -1.75 -17.05
CA PRO A 240 10.10 -1.83 -16.86
C PRO A 240 9.69 -1.51 -15.41
N VAL A 241 8.48 -0.96 -15.27
CA VAL A 241 7.81 -0.82 -13.98
C VAL A 241 6.77 -1.93 -13.86
N GLU A 242 6.83 -2.72 -12.80
CA GLU A 242 5.77 -3.68 -12.48
C GLU A 242 4.88 -3.16 -11.36
N ILE A 243 3.58 -3.05 -11.64
CA ILE A 243 2.54 -2.69 -10.68
C ILE A 243 1.61 -3.89 -10.51
N VAL A 244 1.20 -4.15 -9.27
CA VAL A 244 0.18 -5.16 -8.98
C VAL A 244 -1.06 -4.48 -8.43
N GLN A 245 -2.18 -4.66 -9.13
CA GLN A 245 -3.50 -4.23 -8.68
C GLN A 245 -4.16 -5.36 -7.86
N VAL A 246 -4.72 -4.97 -6.73
CA VAL A 246 -5.59 -5.78 -5.86
C VAL A 246 -6.94 -5.07 -5.77
N THR A 247 -8.05 -5.79 -5.69
CA THR A 247 -9.38 -5.16 -5.63
C THR A 247 -10.39 -6.02 -4.90
N ASP A 248 -11.48 -5.43 -4.40
CA ASP A 248 -12.65 -6.17 -3.93
C ASP A 248 -12.26 -7.29 -2.94
N THR A 249 -11.53 -6.93 -1.89
CA THR A 249 -11.11 -7.90 -0.87
C THR A 249 -12.22 -8.26 0.09
N HIS A 250 -13.21 -7.37 0.21
CA HIS A 250 -14.44 -7.56 0.98
C HIS A 250 -14.17 -8.18 2.36
N TYR A 251 -13.26 -7.56 3.12
CA TYR A 251 -13.06 -7.93 4.51
C TYR A 251 -14.40 -7.78 5.24
N ASN A 252 -14.80 -8.83 5.95
CA ASN A 252 -16.04 -8.88 6.70
C ASN A 252 -15.75 -9.37 8.11
N LEU A 253 -15.63 -8.41 9.02
CA LEU A 253 -15.39 -8.65 10.43
C LEU A 253 -16.14 -7.62 11.28
N VAL A 254 -16.65 -8.08 12.41
CA VAL A 254 -17.12 -7.21 13.50
C VAL A 254 -16.25 -7.52 14.71
N ASN A 255 -15.65 -6.50 15.30
CA ASN A 255 -14.79 -6.64 16.47
C ASN A 255 -15.44 -6.04 17.73
N LYS A 256 -14.67 -5.93 18.81
CA LYS A 256 -15.14 -5.39 20.08
C LYS A 256 -15.51 -3.90 20.00
N ASP A 257 -14.80 -3.10 19.21
CA ASP A 257 -15.10 -1.67 19.02
C ASP A 257 -16.48 -1.50 18.35
N ASP A 258 -16.83 -2.36 17.40
CA ASP A 258 -18.17 -2.39 16.81
C ASP A 258 -19.27 -2.76 17.82
N GLU A 259 -18.97 -3.68 18.74
CA GLU A 259 -19.89 -4.07 19.81
C GLU A 259 -20.07 -2.95 20.85
N ILE A 260 -19.03 -2.14 21.08
CA ILE A 260 -19.08 -0.96 21.95
C ILE A 260 -19.85 0.19 21.27
N GLU A 261 -19.53 0.51 20.00
CA GLU A 261 -20.29 1.50 19.23
C GLU A 261 -21.76 1.07 19.10
N ASN A 262 -21.98 -0.24 18.99
CA ASN A 262 -23.28 -0.88 18.85
C ASN A 262 -24.14 -0.20 17.77
N ASN A 263 -23.52 0.17 16.65
CA ASN A 263 -24.25 0.83 15.58
C ASN A 263 -25.35 -0.12 15.06
N PRO A 264 -26.63 0.31 15.06
CA PRO A 264 -27.74 -0.60 14.77
C PRO A 264 -27.72 -1.12 13.32
N SER A 265 -27.15 -0.35 12.39
CA SER A 265 -27.01 -0.79 11.00
C SER A 265 -25.89 -1.81 10.82
N VAL A 266 -24.74 -1.61 11.46
CA VAL A 266 -23.62 -2.57 11.47
C VAL A 266 -24.03 -3.88 12.15
N MET A 267 -24.74 -3.82 13.28
CA MET A 267 -25.24 -5.03 13.96
C MET A 267 -26.31 -5.76 13.12
N SER A 268 -27.17 -5.02 12.42
CA SER A 268 -28.09 -5.62 11.45
C SER A 268 -27.33 -6.29 10.30
N THR A 269 -26.35 -5.61 9.71
CA THR A 269 -25.48 -6.19 8.68
C THR A 269 -24.76 -7.45 9.19
N ARG A 270 -24.17 -7.44 10.39
CA ARG A 270 -23.58 -8.62 11.05
C ARG A 270 -24.57 -9.78 11.16
N GLN A 271 -25.86 -9.52 11.36
CA GLN A 271 -26.87 -10.58 11.44
C GLN A 271 -27.15 -11.21 10.07
N TYR A 272 -27.22 -10.43 8.99
CA TYR A 272 -27.71 -10.89 7.69
C TYR A 272 -26.62 -11.15 6.65
N ARG A 273 -25.50 -10.44 6.67
CA ARG A 273 -24.40 -10.56 5.71
C ARG A 273 -23.52 -11.76 6.03
N ARG A 274 -23.69 -12.87 5.30
CA ARG A 274 -22.99 -14.15 5.58
C ARG A 274 -21.72 -14.36 4.77
N TRP A 275 -21.64 -13.75 3.59
CA TRP A 275 -20.48 -13.89 2.70
C TRP A 275 -19.23 -13.34 3.37
N LEU A 276 -18.16 -14.12 3.34
CA LEU A 276 -16.81 -13.81 3.85
C LEU A 276 -16.67 -13.47 5.35
N ARG A 277 -17.74 -13.69 6.13
CA ARG A 277 -17.81 -13.36 7.55
C ARG A 277 -16.64 -13.94 8.35
N ASN A 278 -16.22 -13.22 9.38
CA ASN A 278 -15.11 -13.58 10.29
C ASN A 278 -13.76 -13.56 9.57
N GLY A 279 -13.59 -12.64 8.62
CA GLY A 279 -12.33 -12.46 7.91
C GLY A 279 -11.93 -13.65 7.04
N THR A 280 -12.87 -14.46 6.54
CA THR A 280 -12.51 -15.66 5.77
C THR A 280 -11.83 -15.36 4.43
N SER A 281 -11.87 -14.10 3.97
CA SER A 281 -11.09 -13.65 2.82
C SER A 281 -9.60 -13.49 3.11
N VAL A 282 -9.19 -13.29 4.38
CA VAL A 282 -7.81 -12.98 4.77
C VAL A 282 -6.77 -13.97 4.21
N PRO A 283 -6.92 -15.30 4.30
CA PRO A 283 -5.93 -16.23 3.74
C PRO A 283 -5.74 -16.07 2.22
N THR A 284 -6.83 -15.80 1.50
CA THR A 284 -6.81 -15.58 0.05
C THR A 284 -6.12 -14.27 -0.30
N ILE A 285 -6.43 -13.19 0.42
CA ILE A 285 -5.78 -11.89 0.18
C ILE A 285 -4.30 -11.93 0.52
N ARG A 286 -3.91 -12.60 1.61
CA ARG A 286 -2.49 -12.83 1.93
C ARG A 286 -1.74 -13.54 0.81
N ASN A 287 -2.38 -14.48 0.10
CA ASN A 287 -1.75 -15.12 -1.06
C ASN A 287 -1.49 -14.13 -2.21
N VAL A 288 -2.46 -13.25 -2.48
CA VAL A 288 -2.30 -12.17 -3.46
C VAL A 288 -1.19 -11.21 -3.06
N LEU A 289 -1.14 -10.81 -1.78
CA LEU A 289 -0.12 -9.90 -1.26
C LEU A 289 1.29 -10.51 -1.27
N LYS A 290 1.43 -11.82 -1.06
CA LYS A 290 2.70 -12.54 -1.25
C LYS A 290 3.23 -12.41 -2.68
N PHE A 291 2.36 -12.30 -3.67
CA PHE A 291 2.77 -11.99 -5.03
C PHE A 291 3.10 -10.50 -5.20
N ALA A 292 2.21 -9.63 -4.71
CA ALA A 292 2.32 -8.18 -4.86
C ALA A 292 3.59 -7.58 -4.22
N ARG A 293 4.10 -8.19 -3.15
CA ARG A 293 5.28 -7.73 -2.40
C ARG A 293 6.55 -7.54 -3.23
N HIS A 294 6.65 -8.24 -4.36
CA HIS A 294 7.82 -8.19 -5.26
C HIS A 294 7.60 -7.33 -6.52
N SER A 295 6.53 -6.55 -6.54
CA SER A 295 6.29 -5.51 -7.54
C SER A 295 6.99 -4.20 -7.14
N ASP A 296 7.10 -3.26 -8.08
CA ASP A 296 7.57 -1.90 -7.77
C ASP A 296 6.50 -1.11 -7.01
N GLN A 297 5.22 -1.42 -7.22
CA GLN A 297 4.11 -0.74 -6.57
C GLN A 297 2.89 -1.65 -6.45
N THR A 298 2.19 -1.58 -5.31
CA THR A 298 0.89 -2.21 -5.13
C THR A 298 -0.19 -1.14 -5.12
N VAL A 299 -1.27 -1.37 -5.84
CA VAL A 299 -2.43 -0.47 -5.87
C VAL A 299 -3.69 -1.24 -5.51
N VAL A 300 -4.53 -0.70 -4.64
CA VAL A 300 -5.79 -1.31 -4.21
C VAL A 300 -6.98 -0.48 -4.71
N THR A 301 -7.86 -1.09 -5.52
CA THR A 301 -8.95 -0.37 -6.20
C THR A 301 -10.31 -0.43 -5.48
N GLY A 302 -10.31 -0.30 -4.16
CA GLY A 302 -11.55 -0.17 -3.37
C GLY A 302 -12.33 -1.46 -3.16
N ASP A 303 -13.45 -1.31 -2.45
CA ASP A 303 -14.22 -2.40 -1.84
C ASP A 303 -13.31 -3.33 -1.04
N ILE A 304 -12.44 -2.69 -0.26
CA ILE A 304 -11.54 -3.36 0.65
C ILE A 304 -12.36 -3.97 1.79
N LEU A 305 -13.32 -3.19 2.30
CA LEU A 305 -14.31 -3.61 3.28
C LEU A 305 -15.57 -4.11 2.55
N ASP A 306 -16.17 -5.20 3.04
CA ASP A 306 -17.51 -5.64 2.59
C ASP A 306 -18.60 -4.66 3.09
N TYR A 307 -18.32 -4.00 4.22
CA TYR A 307 -19.06 -2.87 4.77
C TYR A 307 -18.21 -2.19 5.84
N LEU A 308 -18.47 -0.91 6.09
CA LEU A 308 -17.78 -0.11 7.10
C LEU A 308 -18.13 -0.60 8.52
N SER A 309 -17.15 -1.26 9.14
CA SER A 309 -17.10 -1.62 10.56
C SER A 309 -15.66 -1.42 11.06
N TRP A 310 -15.48 -1.31 12.36
CA TRP A 310 -14.14 -1.26 12.97
C TRP A 310 -13.36 -2.54 12.73
N GLY A 311 -14.01 -3.70 12.75
CA GLY A 311 -13.35 -4.97 12.43
C GLY A 311 -12.84 -5.03 10.99
N CYS A 312 -13.60 -4.54 10.02
CA CYS A 312 -13.15 -4.47 8.62
C CYS A 312 -12.00 -3.47 8.45
N LEU A 313 -12.08 -2.30 9.10
CA LEU A 313 -10.98 -1.32 9.11
C LEU A 313 -9.71 -1.89 9.71
N GLN A 314 -9.83 -2.59 10.84
CA GLN A 314 -8.72 -3.27 11.49
C GLN A 314 -8.02 -4.23 10.53
N LEU A 315 -8.77 -5.09 9.83
CA LEU A 315 -8.19 -6.00 8.83
C LEU A 315 -7.53 -5.24 7.67
N THR A 316 -8.13 -4.15 7.19
CA THR A 316 -7.52 -3.33 6.15
C THR A 316 -6.15 -2.79 6.59
N VAL A 317 -6.09 -2.23 7.79
CA VAL A 317 -4.85 -1.68 8.35
C VAL A 317 -3.81 -2.79 8.55
N GLU A 318 -4.20 -3.90 9.19
CA GLU A 318 -3.34 -5.04 9.50
C GLU A 318 -2.78 -5.72 8.24
N GLU A 319 -3.63 -6.00 7.27
CA GLU A 319 -3.26 -6.82 6.11
C GLU A 319 -2.65 -6.01 4.97
N PHE A 320 -3.02 -4.73 4.80
CA PHE A 320 -2.46 -3.87 3.74
C PHE A 320 -1.49 -2.83 4.29
N PHE A 321 -1.97 -1.94 5.15
CA PHE A 321 -1.22 -0.71 5.45
C PHE A 321 -0.02 -0.94 6.36
N TRP A 322 -0.06 -1.98 7.21
CA TRP A 322 1.09 -2.40 8.00
C TRP A 322 2.07 -3.27 7.20
N THR A 323 1.56 -4.07 6.26
CA THR A 323 2.41 -4.96 5.47
C THR A 323 3.14 -4.23 4.35
N ASP A 324 2.53 -3.18 3.80
CA ASP A 324 3.04 -2.40 2.68
C ASP A 324 2.84 -0.89 2.87
N ILE A 325 3.85 -0.21 3.39
CA ILE A 325 3.79 1.24 3.62
C ILE A 325 3.70 2.06 2.32
N ASN A 326 4.00 1.43 1.19
CA ASN A 326 4.05 2.12 -0.10
C ASN A 326 2.75 1.95 -0.89
N VAL A 327 1.77 1.20 -0.40
CA VAL A 327 0.51 0.94 -1.11
C VAL A 327 -0.24 2.23 -1.46
N LEU A 328 -0.82 2.28 -2.65
CA LEU A 328 -1.80 3.30 -3.02
C LEU A 328 -3.18 2.65 -2.98
N ALA A 329 -4.17 3.27 -2.34
CA ALA A 329 -5.50 2.68 -2.20
C ALA A 329 -6.59 3.72 -2.48
N CYS A 330 -7.54 3.42 -3.35
CA CYS A 330 -8.77 4.23 -3.47
C CYS A 330 -9.93 3.54 -2.75
N LEU A 331 -10.96 4.31 -2.42
CA LEU A 331 -12.20 3.80 -1.88
C LEU A 331 -13.10 3.23 -3.00
N GLY A 332 -13.90 2.22 -2.63
CA GLY A 332 -15.05 1.71 -3.36
C GLY A 332 -16.36 2.02 -2.66
N GLY A 333 -17.47 1.54 -3.23
CA GLY A 333 -18.82 1.81 -2.72
C GLY A 333 -19.10 1.12 -1.39
N HIS A 334 -18.54 -0.07 -1.17
CA HIS A 334 -18.71 -0.82 0.07
C HIS A 334 -17.92 -0.21 1.23
N ASP A 335 -16.75 0.38 0.95
CA ASP A 335 -15.86 0.96 1.98
C ASP A 335 -16.57 2.03 2.82
N VAL A 336 -17.52 2.75 2.21
CA VAL A 336 -18.31 3.80 2.84
C VAL A 336 -19.68 3.31 3.32
N THR A 337 -20.07 2.06 3.07
CA THR A 337 -21.43 1.54 3.30
C THR A 337 -21.49 0.75 4.60
N ARG A 338 -22.40 1.09 5.53
CA ARG A 338 -22.66 0.26 6.73
C ARG A 338 -23.80 -0.76 6.53
N VAL A 339 -24.72 -0.49 5.59
CA VAL A 339 -25.88 -1.36 5.31
C VAL A 339 -25.58 -2.30 4.16
N MET A 340 -25.08 -3.49 4.47
CA MET A 340 -24.85 -4.54 3.47
C MET A 340 -25.77 -5.72 3.75
N GLN A 341 -26.85 -5.87 2.99
CA GLN A 341 -27.93 -6.85 3.24
C GLN A 341 -28.66 -6.72 4.60
N GLY A 342 -28.20 -5.82 5.47
CA GLY A 342 -28.86 -5.42 6.71
C GLY A 342 -30.25 -4.84 6.47
N LYS A 343 -31.08 -4.87 7.52
CA LYS A 343 -32.49 -4.43 7.48
C LYS A 343 -32.72 -3.09 8.15
N VAL A 344 -31.69 -2.55 8.80
CA VAL A 344 -31.75 -1.28 9.51
C VAL A 344 -30.99 -0.22 8.73
N LYS A 345 -31.63 0.92 8.49
CA LYS A 345 -31.01 2.08 7.85
C LYS A 345 -29.86 2.60 8.73
N ASP A 346 -28.76 2.99 8.11
CA ASP A 346 -27.66 3.65 8.79
C ASP A 346 -28.09 5.02 9.33
N PRO A 347 -27.96 5.27 10.65
CA PRO A 347 -28.26 6.58 11.23
C PRO A 347 -27.17 7.63 10.97
N THR A 348 -25.98 7.23 10.48
CA THR A 348 -24.83 8.13 10.29
C THR A 348 -24.85 8.81 8.92
N SER A 349 -24.21 9.98 8.83
CA SER A 349 -24.10 10.69 7.54
C SER A 349 -23.06 10.03 6.65
N ARG A 350 -23.00 10.44 5.39
CA ARG A 350 -21.96 9.97 4.46
C ARG A 350 -20.60 10.55 4.85
N GLU A 351 -20.59 11.83 5.21
CA GLU A 351 -19.42 12.61 5.59
C GLU A 351 -18.75 12.01 6.83
N SER A 352 -19.53 11.68 7.87
CA SER A 352 -18.97 11.08 9.09
C SER A 352 -18.31 9.72 8.84
N ARG A 353 -18.77 8.97 7.82
CA ARG A 353 -18.17 7.69 7.44
C ARG A 353 -16.88 7.87 6.65
N LEU A 354 -16.81 8.90 5.82
CA LEU A 354 -15.57 9.30 5.14
C LEU A 354 -14.53 9.79 6.15
N ASP A 355 -14.93 10.53 7.18
CA ASP A 355 -14.03 10.97 8.26
C ASP A 355 -13.42 9.79 9.03
N ILE A 356 -14.21 8.73 9.28
CA ILE A 356 -13.71 7.49 9.88
C ILE A 356 -12.63 6.87 8.99
N LEU A 357 -12.91 6.71 7.69
CA LEU A 357 -11.95 6.13 6.74
C LEU A 357 -10.66 6.95 6.64
N ALA A 358 -10.79 8.27 6.61
CA ALA A 358 -9.67 9.21 6.51
C ALA A 358 -8.69 9.13 7.69
N THR A 359 -9.12 8.60 8.85
CA THR A 359 -8.27 8.51 10.05
C THR A 359 -7.11 7.52 9.88
N ASP A 360 -7.36 6.41 9.17
CA ASP A 360 -6.40 5.30 9.05
C ASP A 360 -5.92 5.07 7.61
N TRP A 361 -6.44 5.82 6.65
CA TRP A 361 -5.99 5.74 5.27
C TRP A 361 -4.55 6.28 5.12
N PRO A 362 -3.68 5.64 4.33
CA PRO A 362 -2.27 6.03 4.25
C PRO A 362 -2.01 7.38 3.55
N HIS A 363 -3.04 7.95 2.92
CA HIS A 363 -2.99 9.20 2.16
C HIS A 363 -4.42 9.73 1.98
N ASP A 364 -4.58 10.85 1.27
CA ASP A 364 -5.89 11.42 0.94
C ASP A 364 -6.79 10.35 0.27
N ILE A 365 -8.00 10.18 0.83
CA ILE A 365 -8.98 9.17 0.43
C ILE A 365 -9.66 9.49 -0.90
N PHE A 366 -9.66 10.76 -1.32
CA PHE A 366 -10.28 11.23 -2.54
C PHE A 366 -9.31 11.19 -3.73
N TYR A 367 -8.05 11.56 -3.52
CA TYR A 367 -7.05 11.63 -4.59
C TYR A 367 -5.63 11.48 -4.07
N VAL A 368 -4.86 10.57 -4.67
CA VAL A 368 -3.41 10.52 -4.49
C VAL A 368 -2.73 10.23 -5.82
N SER A 369 -1.53 10.77 -6.00
CA SER A 369 -0.68 10.37 -7.12
C SER A 369 0.77 10.16 -6.70
N LYS A 370 1.44 9.23 -7.39
CA LYS A 370 2.85 8.88 -7.12
C LYS A 370 3.56 8.55 -8.41
N VAL A 371 4.75 9.11 -8.59
CA VAL A 371 5.66 8.73 -9.67
C VAL A 371 6.45 7.51 -9.26
N VAL A 372 6.49 6.50 -10.12
CA VAL A 372 7.28 5.28 -9.93
C VAL A 372 8.35 5.21 -11.01
N LYS A 373 9.61 5.06 -10.56
CA LYS A 373 10.82 4.93 -11.41
C LYS A 373 10.96 6.00 -12.50
N ASP A 374 10.52 7.24 -12.22
CA ASP A 374 10.53 8.35 -13.19
C ASP A 374 9.91 7.97 -14.56
N LYS A 375 8.96 7.03 -14.59
CA LYS A 375 8.41 6.49 -15.85
C LYS A 375 6.90 6.58 -15.91
N VAL A 376 6.25 6.32 -14.79
CA VAL A 376 4.80 6.27 -14.70
C VAL A 376 4.32 7.07 -13.50
N LEU A 377 3.28 7.87 -13.70
CA LEU A 377 2.52 8.55 -12.66
C LEU A 377 1.24 7.76 -12.42
N LEU A 378 1.14 7.17 -11.25
CA LEU A 378 -0.04 6.42 -10.84
C LEU A 378 -0.97 7.40 -10.13
N VAL A 379 -2.24 7.36 -10.49
CA VAL A 379 -3.28 8.19 -9.89
C VAL A 379 -4.33 7.25 -9.31
N ALA A 380 -4.55 7.29 -8.00
CA ALA A 380 -5.65 6.59 -7.35
C ALA A 380 -6.71 7.61 -6.90
N MET A 381 -7.96 7.41 -7.29
CA MET A 381 -9.03 8.36 -7.00
C MET A 381 -10.34 7.69 -6.62
N PHE A 382 -11.07 8.31 -5.69
CA PHE A 382 -12.39 7.84 -5.29
C PHE A 382 -13.47 8.32 -6.25
N ASN A 383 -14.16 7.40 -6.92
CA ASN A 383 -15.20 7.72 -7.89
C ASN A 383 -16.63 7.42 -7.43
N ASP A 384 -16.88 7.56 -6.12
CA ASP A 384 -18.16 7.51 -5.39
C ASP A 384 -19.45 7.34 -6.20
N LEU A 385 -19.89 6.10 -6.48
CA LEU A 385 -21.13 5.83 -7.22
C LEU A 385 -21.17 6.56 -8.57
N GLY A 386 -20.03 6.58 -9.24
CA GLY A 386 -19.77 7.25 -10.51
C GLY A 386 -19.60 8.77 -10.42
N ARG A 387 -19.22 9.33 -9.26
CA ARG A 387 -19.10 10.78 -9.03
C ARG A 387 -17.69 11.21 -8.64
N TYR A 388 -17.31 12.40 -9.09
CA TYR A 388 -16.06 13.06 -8.71
C TYR A 388 -16.31 14.47 -8.17
N SER A 389 -15.33 14.98 -7.43
CA SER A 389 -15.30 16.30 -6.82
C SER A 389 -14.41 17.28 -7.60
N GLN A 390 -14.54 18.58 -7.30
CA GLN A 390 -13.74 19.60 -7.96
C GLN A 390 -12.24 19.47 -7.63
N GLY A 391 -11.91 19.14 -6.37
CA GLY A 391 -10.52 18.93 -5.96
C GLY A 391 -9.82 17.84 -6.76
N GLN A 392 -10.53 16.76 -7.12
CA GLN A 392 -9.99 15.70 -7.98
C GLN A 392 -9.76 16.18 -9.42
N ALA A 393 -10.65 17.02 -9.95
CA ALA A 393 -10.47 17.61 -11.28
C ALA A 393 -9.23 18.51 -11.32
N ASP A 394 -9.05 19.33 -10.29
CA ASP A 394 -7.92 20.25 -10.19
C ASP A 394 -6.60 19.49 -10.01
N ALA A 395 -6.58 18.46 -9.15
CA ALA A 395 -5.42 17.60 -8.94
C ALA A 395 -5.05 16.82 -10.22
N LEU A 396 -6.02 16.19 -10.89
CA LEU A 396 -5.77 15.49 -12.16
C LEU A 396 -5.24 16.43 -13.24
N LYS A 397 -5.77 17.65 -13.33
CA LYS A 397 -5.26 18.65 -14.27
C LYS A 397 -3.78 18.97 -14.00
N ALA A 398 -3.39 19.13 -12.73
CA ALA A 398 -1.98 19.37 -12.38
C ALA A 398 -1.09 18.17 -12.75
N ASP A 399 -1.58 16.95 -12.54
CA ASP A 399 -0.84 15.72 -12.85
C ASP A 399 -0.71 15.45 -14.35
N LEU A 400 -1.68 15.86 -15.17
CA LEU A 400 -1.56 15.84 -16.63
C LEU A 400 -0.41 16.75 -17.10
N GLU A 401 -0.29 17.96 -16.55
CA GLU A 401 0.80 18.88 -16.88
C GLU A 401 2.16 18.36 -16.40
N ARG A 402 2.19 17.77 -15.20
CA ARG A 402 3.38 17.08 -14.68
C ARG A 402 3.82 15.96 -15.61
N ALA A 403 2.90 15.09 -16.02
CA ALA A 403 3.20 13.95 -16.87
C ALA A 403 3.78 14.37 -18.22
N ARG A 404 3.27 15.45 -18.83
CA ARG A 404 3.84 16.00 -20.07
C ARG A 404 5.25 16.55 -19.86
N ARG A 405 5.45 17.36 -18.82
CA ARG A 405 6.74 17.97 -18.53
C ARG A 405 7.82 16.93 -18.25
N ASP A 406 7.47 15.89 -17.49
CA ASP A 406 8.43 14.89 -17.00
C ASP A 406 8.42 13.62 -17.87
N ASN A 407 7.65 13.62 -18.97
CA ASN A 407 7.47 12.53 -19.93
C ASN A 407 7.05 11.20 -19.27
N LEU A 408 5.99 11.24 -18.47
CA LEU A 408 5.45 10.11 -17.71
C LEU A 408 4.16 9.59 -18.34
N ALA A 409 4.00 8.27 -18.39
CA ALA A 409 2.68 7.69 -18.64
C ALA A 409 1.81 7.83 -17.38
N ILE A 410 0.51 8.09 -17.54
CA ILE A 410 -0.46 8.09 -16.44
C ILE A 410 -1.29 6.82 -16.50
N LEU A 411 -1.39 6.14 -15.35
CA LEU A 411 -2.35 5.06 -15.13
C LEU A 411 -3.31 5.48 -14.03
N ILE A 412 -4.61 5.34 -14.29
CA ILE A 412 -5.67 5.72 -13.37
C ILE A 412 -6.24 4.47 -12.70
N PHE A 413 -6.33 4.51 -11.38
CA PHE A 413 -6.87 3.48 -10.52
C PHE A 413 -8.06 4.03 -9.76
N GLN A 414 -9.18 3.34 -9.84
CA GLN A 414 -10.43 3.72 -9.19
C GLN A 414 -11.31 2.49 -9.05
N HIS A 415 -12.37 2.57 -8.26
CA HIS A 415 -13.20 1.38 -8.05
C HIS A 415 -14.15 1.10 -9.22
N GLU A 416 -15.03 2.05 -9.55
CA GLU A 416 -16.04 1.85 -10.59
C GLU A 416 -15.48 2.11 -12.01
N PRO A 417 -15.96 1.40 -13.05
CA PRO A 417 -15.56 1.70 -14.43
C PRO A 417 -16.11 3.06 -14.92
N ILE A 418 -15.43 3.65 -15.91
CA ILE A 418 -15.95 4.80 -16.65
C ILE A 418 -16.66 4.38 -17.94
N CYS A 419 -17.52 5.27 -18.41
CA CYS A 419 -18.25 5.15 -19.66
C CYS A 419 -17.30 5.20 -20.86
N THR A 420 -17.31 4.17 -21.70
CA THR A 420 -16.34 4.05 -22.79
C THR A 420 -16.74 4.88 -24.01
N ARG A 421 -18.03 5.23 -24.12
CA ARG A 421 -18.63 5.85 -25.32
C ARG A 421 -18.34 5.09 -26.62
N ASN A 422 -17.91 3.84 -26.53
CA ASN A 422 -17.62 2.99 -27.67
C ASN A 422 -18.90 2.24 -28.08
N PRO A 423 -19.50 2.52 -29.24
CA PRO A 423 -20.76 1.89 -29.65
C PRO A 423 -20.69 0.36 -29.77
N ALA A 424 -19.49 -0.20 -29.91
CA ALA A 424 -19.27 -1.65 -29.92
C ALA A 424 -19.44 -2.31 -28.54
N GLU A 425 -19.46 -1.52 -27.45
CA GLU A 425 -19.41 -2.00 -26.07
C GLU A 425 -20.73 -1.84 -25.32
N LYS A 426 -21.85 -1.90 -26.07
CA LYS A 426 -23.20 -1.90 -25.50
C LYS A 426 -23.56 -3.19 -24.76
N SER A 427 -22.80 -4.25 -24.98
CA SER A 427 -22.98 -5.55 -24.34
C SER A 427 -21.66 -6.32 -24.37
N VAL A 428 -20.79 -6.04 -23.41
CA VAL A 428 -19.49 -6.71 -23.28
C VAL A 428 -19.63 -7.90 -22.35
N MET A 429 -19.24 -9.08 -22.80
CA MET A 429 -19.19 -10.29 -21.98
C MET A 429 -17.91 -10.30 -21.13
N PRO A 430 -17.96 -10.83 -19.90
CA PRO A 430 -16.75 -11.03 -19.11
C PRO A 430 -15.84 -12.05 -19.78
N ILE A 431 -14.54 -11.78 -19.77
CA ILE A 431 -13.47 -12.72 -20.13
C ILE A 431 -13.52 -13.93 -19.17
N ARG A 432 -13.73 -13.64 -17.89
CA ARG A 432 -13.95 -14.61 -16.83
C ARG A 432 -15.06 -14.10 -15.91
N ARG A 433 -16.10 -14.91 -15.73
CA ARG A 433 -17.30 -14.57 -14.96
C ARG A 433 -17.21 -15.07 -13.52
N ASN A 434 -17.53 -14.21 -12.55
CA ASN A 434 -17.92 -14.64 -11.20
C ASN A 434 -19.34 -14.18 -10.87
N ASP A 435 -19.57 -12.87 -10.81
CA ASP A 435 -20.85 -12.30 -10.37
C ASP A 435 -21.70 -11.75 -11.52
N THR A 436 -21.07 -11.06 -12.47
CA THR A 436 -21.77 -10.23 -13.46
C THR A 436 -21.84 -10.88 -14.85
N GLU A 437 -22.88 -10.51 -15.60
CA GLU A 437 -23.10 -10.98 -16.98
C GLU A 437 -22.60 -9.95 -18.01
N ALA A 438 -23.24 -9.88 -19.17
CA ALA A 438 -22.99 -8.80 -20.11
C ALA A 438 -23.25 -7.43 -19.47
N TRP A 439 -22.35 -6.47 -19.70
CA TRP A 439 -22.55 -5.09 -19.24
C TRP A 439 -22.41 -4.09 -20.38
N ASN A 440 -23.20 -3.01 -20.30
CA ASN A 440 -23.16 -1.91 -21.27
C ASN A 440 -22.15 -0.86 -20.80
N PHE A 441 -20.90 -1.01 -21.21
CA PHE A 441 -19.80 -0.06 -20.96
C PHE A 441 -19.93 1.23 -21.79
N CYS A 442 -20.61 1.17 -22.93
CA CYS A 442 -20.84 2.31 -23.79
C CYS A 442 -21.63 3.43 -23.07
N ASP A 443 -22.70 3.06 -22.36
CA ASP A 443 -23.68 4.03 -21.84
C ASP A 443 -23.68 4.15 -20.31
N ASN A 444 -22.96 3.28 -19.59
CA ASN A 444 -22.90 3.26 -18.12
C ASN A 444 -21.48 3.48 -17.58
N GLY A 445 -21.38 3.69 -16.27
CA GLY A 445 -20.15 4.07 -15.58
C GLY A 445 -20.04 5.59 -15.36
N ALA A 446 -18.95 6.00 -14.70
CA ALA A 446 -18.70 7.42 -14.47
C ALA A 446 -18.47 8.17 -15.80
N GLY A 447 -19.00 9.38 -15.93
CA GLY A 447 -18.86 10.20 -17.13
C GLY A 447 -19.88 9.93 -18.26
N LYS A 448 -20.91 9.13 -17.99
CA LYS A 448 -22.06 8.97 -18.91
C LYS A 448 -22.76 10.31 -19.20
N PRO A 449 -23.50 10.46 -20.32
CA PRO A 449 -23.99 11.76 -20.80
C PRO A 449 -24.75 12.64 -19.79
N ASN A 450 -25.42 12.04 -18.80
CA ASN A 450 -26.20 12.75 -17.78
C ASN A 450 -25.51 12.82 -16.41
N SER A 451 -24.20 12.56 -16.37
CA SER A 451 -23.39 12.73 -15.15
C SER A 451 -23.34 14.20 -14.72
N ALA A 452 -23.06 14.44 -13.43
CA ALA A 452 -22.88 15.78 -12.90
C ALA A 452 -21.76 16.55 -13.65
N PRO A 453 -21.80 17.89 -13.72
CA PRO A 453 -20.82 18.69 -14.46
C PRO A 453 -19.37 18.39 -14.08
N THR A 454 -19.07 18.28 -12.79
CA THR A 454 -17.72 17.96 -12.30
C THR A 454 -17.29 16.54 -12.67
N THR A 455 -18.22 15.58 -12.67
CA THR A 455 -17.93 14.23 -13.18
C THR A 455 -17.58 14.24 -14.66
N LEU A 456 -18.33 15.00 -15.47
CA LEU A 456 -18.02 15.17 -16.88
C LEU A 456 -16.68 15.89 -17.07
N GLN A 457 -16.34 16.86 -16.20
CA GLN A 457 -15.03 17.52 -16.25
C GLN A 457 -13.88 16.52 -16.04
N VAL A 458 -13.92 15.70 -14.99
CA VAL A 458 -12.91 14.66 -14.74
C VAL A 458 -12.88 13.65 -15.89
N TYR A 459 -14.04 13.21 -16.36
CA TYR A 459 -14.13 12.32 -17.52
C TYR A 459 -13.42 12.90 -18.75
N GLU A 460 -13.68 14.15 -19.08
CA GLU A 460 -13.07 14.82 -20.23
C GLU A 460 -11.56 15.03 -20.03
N LEU A 461 -11.09 15.28 -18.80
CA LEU A 461 -9.65 15.27 -18.48
C LEU A 461 -9.01 13.90 -18.73
N ILE A 462 -9.73 12.80 -18.52
CA ILE A 462 -9.23 11.46 -18.83
C ILE A 462 -9.20 11.24 -20.35
N VAL A 463 -10.35 11.42 -21.02
CA VAL A 463 -10.49 10.99 -22.42
C VAL A 463 -9.90 11.95 -23.45
N LYS A 464 -9.61 13.21 -23.09
CA LYS A 464 -8.96 14.19 -24.01
C LYS A 464 -7.45 14.32 -23.83
N ASN A 465 -6.84 13.48 -23.00
CA ASN A 465 -5.41 13.52 -22.72
C ASN A 465 -4.74 12.14 -22.92
N ALA A 466 -5.16 11.43 -23.98
CA ALA A 466 -4.64 10.10 -24.31
C ALA A 466 -3.16 10.08 -24.78
N ASP A 467 -2.54 11.26 -24.95
CA ASP A 467 -1.10 11.40 -25.12
C ASP A 467 -0.33 10.89 -23.89
N VAL A 468 -0.87 11.14 -22.69
CA VAL A 468 -0.24 10.74 -21.41
C VAL A 468 -1.06 9.72 -20.63
N VAL A 469 -2.40 9.74 -20.69
CA VAL A 469 -3.23 8.72 -20.02
C VAL A 469 -3.23 7.43 -20.84
N LYS A 470 -2.69 6.35 -20.27
CA LYS A 470 -2.44 5.08 -20.99
C LYS A 470 -3.26 3.90 -20.50
N GLY A 471 -3.99 4.02 -19.39
CA GLY A 471 -4.88 2.97 -18.94
C GLY A 471 -5.73 3.37 -17.74
N VAL A 472 -6.91 2.76 -17.64
CA VAL A 472 -7.83 2.86 -16.50
C VAL A 472 -8.02 1.46 -15.90
N PHE A 473 -7.89 1.34 -14.59
CA PHE A 473 -7.88 0.08 -13.86
C PHE A 473 -8.92 0.10 -12.75
N CYS A 474 -9.81 -0.89 -12.77
CA CYS A 474 -11.04 -0.92 -11.98
C CYS A 474 -11.30 -2.28 -11.32
N GLY A 475 -12.18 -2.26 -10.32
CA GLY A 475 -12.75 -3.41 -9.63
C GLY A 475 -14.26 -3.49 -9.86
N HIS A 476 -15.03 -3.56 -8.77
CA HIS A 476 -16.49 -3.38 -8.70
C HIS A 476 -17.35 -4.49 -9.31
N MET A 477 -17.04 -4.91 -10.53
CA MET A 477 -17.86 -5.89 -11.26
C MET A 477 -17.57 -7.34 -10.85
N HIS A 478 -16.52 -7.55 -10.04
CA HIS A 478 -16.07 -8.87 -9.58
C HIS A 478 -15.78 -9.89 -10.71
N SER A 479 -15.65 -9.43 -11.96
CA SER A 479 -15.41 -10.26 -13.14
C SER A 479 -14.45 -9.53 -14.08
N ASP A 480 -13.68 -10.29 -14.87
CA ASP A 480 -12.68 -9.70 -15.75
C ASP A 480 -13.30 -9.18 -17.04
N TYR A 481 -13.13 -7.90 -17.34
CA TYR A 481 -13.48 -7.27 -18.61
C TYR A 481 -12.30 -6.51 -19.18
N TYR A 482 -12.23 -6.46 -20.51
CA TYR A 482 -11.39 -5.53 -21.25
C TYR A 482 -12.29 -4.66 -22.12
N THR A 483 -12.09 -3.36 -22.04
CA THR A 483 -12.83 -2.37 -22.82
C THR A 483 -11.92 -1.26 -23.33
N GLU A 484 -12.38 -0.53 -24.33
CA GLU A 484 -11.64 0.51 -25.03
C GLU A 484 -12.43 1.81 -25.01
N ILE A 485 -11.99 2.74 -24.15
CA ILE A 485 -12.57 4.07 -24.03
C ILE A 485 -12.19 4.89 -25.26
N ILE A 486 -13.19 5.45 -25.95
CA ILE A 486 -12.95 6.37 -27.07
C ILE A 486 -12.30 7.64 -26.52
N ALA A 487 -11.10 7.94 -27.01
CA ALA A 487 -10.26 8.99 -26.45
C ALA A 487 -9.55 9.80 -27.54
N SER A 488 -8.96 10.91 -27.14
CA SER A 488 -8.23 11.80 -28.03
C SER A 488 -7.14 12.58 -27.30
N TYR A 489 -6.30 13.27 -28.05
CA TYR A 489 -5.41 14.31 -27.55
C TYR A 489 -5.11 15.33 -28.65
N GLN A 490 -4.63 16.51 -28.26
CA GLN A 490 -4.16 17.52 -29.20
C GLN A 490 -2.64 17.50 -29.29
N LYS A 491 -2.12 17.46 -30.52
CA LYS A 491 -0.70 17.67 -30.80
C LYS A 491 -0.35 19.17 -30.67
N PRO A 492 0.94 19.53 -30.51
CA PRO A 492 1.38 20.93 -30.46
C PRO A 492 0.99 21.78 -31.69
N ASN A 493 0.75 21.15 -32.84
CA ASN A 493 0.32 21.80 -34.08
C ASN A 493 -1.21 22.05 -34.15
N GLY A 494 -1.96 21.72 -33.09
CA GLY A 494 -3.43 21.85 -33.01
C GLY A 494 -4.22 20.69 -33.62
N GLU A 495 -3.57 19.68 -34.19
CA GLU A 495 -4.22 18.48 -34.72
C GLU A 495 -4.78 17.63 -33.58
N THR A 496 -6.06 17.24 -33.68
CA THR A 496 -6.68 16.29 -32.75
C THR A 496 -6.48 14.86 -33.25
N VAL A 497 -5.84 14.03 -32.44
CA VAL A 497 -5.66 12.61 -32.71
C VAL A 497 -6.72 11.82 -31.95
N GLN A 498 -7.46 10.97 -32.64
CA GLN A 498 -8.38 10.00 -32.03
C GLN A 498 -7.66 8.68 -31.76
N THR A 499 -7.96 8.06 -30.63
CA THR A 499 -7.36 6.80 -30.19
C THR A 499 -8.25 6.13 -29.14
N THR A 500 -7.76 5.09 -28.48
CA THR A 500 -8.44 4.45 -27.35
C THR A 500 -7.54 4.38 -26.13
N ILE A 501 -8.16 4.40 -24.95
CA ILE A 501 -7.51 4.10 -23.67
C ILE A 501 -8.06 2.76 -23.20
N PRO A 502 -7.22 1.75 -22.92
CA PRO A 502 -7.69 0.47 -22.39
C PRO A 502 -8.23 0.66 -20.96
N GLN A 503 -9.39 0.06 -20.69
CA GLN A 503 -9.97 -0.06 -19.36
C GLN A 503 -10.05 -1.53 -18.97
N ILE A 504 -9.38 -1.87 -17.86
CA ILE A 504 -9.32 -3.21 -17.30
C ILE A 504 -10.18 -3.21 -16.04
N VAL A 505 -11.26 -3.99 -16.08
CA VAL A 505 -12.10 -4.26 -14.91
C VAL A 505 -11.76 -5.66 -14.44
N SER A 506 -11.40 -5.81 -13.17
CA SER A 506 -10.80 -7.05 -12.68
C SER A 506 -11.77 -7.87 -11.81
N THR A 507 -11.56 -9.18 -11.83
CA THR A 507 -12.15 -10.08 -10.83
C THR A 507 -11.71 -9.66 -9.43
N GLY A 508 -12.62 -9.79 -8.45
CA GLY A 508 -12.28 -9.51 -7.06
C GLY A 508 -11.20 -10.44 -6.52
N SER A 509 -10.25 -9.87 -5.77
CA SER A 509 -9.10 -10.61 -5.25
C SER A 509 -9.48 -11.71 -4.27
N VAL A 510 -10.71 -11.69 -3.76
CA VAL A 510 -11.24 -12.67 -2.81
C VAL A 510 -11.69 -14.00 -3.42
N TYR A 511 -11.86 -14.09 -4.74
CA TYR A 511 -12.42 -15.28 -5.37
C TYR A 511 -11.44 -16.46 -5.48
N ASP A 512 -12.02 -17.66 -5.67
CA ASP A 512 -11.31 -18.92 -5.99
C ASP A 512 -10.30 -19.43 -4.96
N ARG A 513 -10.34 -18.92 -3.72
CA ARG A 513 -9.48 -19.28 -2.58
C ARG A 513 -7.99 -18.96 -2.75
N VAL A 514 -7.47 -18.98 -3.98
CA VAL A 514 -6.09 -18.59 -4.34
C VAL A 514 -5.96 -17.11 -4.67
N GLY A 515 -7.08 -16.45 -4.98
CA GLY A 515 -7.18 -15.03 -5.21
C GLY A 515 -6.82 -14.60 -6.63
N HIS A 516 -7.11 -13.33 -6.92
CA HIS A 516 -6.91 -12.69 -8.23
C HIS A 516 -6.14 -11.38 -8.07
N ALA A 517 -5.34 -11.05 -9.07
CA ALA A 517 -4.67 -9.77 -9.20
C ALA A 517 -4.49 -9.37 -10.66
N VAL A 518 -4.28 -8.08 -10.91
CA VAL A 518 -3.80 -7.60 -12.21
C VAL A 518 -2.30 -7.33 -12.10
N ARG A 519 -1.53 -7.94 -12.98
CA ARG A 519 -0.11 -7.61 -13.16
C ARG A 519 0.03 -6.66 -14.34
N ILE A 520 0.50 -5.46 -14.06
CA ILE A 520 0.65 -4.39 -15.03
C ILE A 520 2.15 -4.13 -15.23
N VAL A 521 2.61 -4.22 -16.47
CA VAL A 521 4.00 -3.91 -16.83
C VAL A 521 4.01 -2.68 -17.72
N VAL A 522 4.74 -1.64 -17.30
CA VAL A 522 4.96 -0.43 -18.09
C VAL A 522 6.34 -0.49 -18.74
N GLU A 523 6.35 -0.66 -20.06
CA GLU A 523 7.55 -0.82 -20.90
C GLU A 523 8.15 0.49 -21.39
#